data_AF-I4D4G9-F1
#
_entry.id   AF-I4D4G9-F1
#
_cell.length_a   1.000
_cell.length_b   1.000
_cell.length_c   1.000
_cell.angle_alpha   90.00
_cell.angle_beta   90.00
_cell.angle_gamma   90.00
#
_symmetry.space_group_name_H-M   'P 1'
#
loop_
_entity.id
_entity.type
_entity.pdbx_description
1 polymer ?
#
loop_
_entity_poly.entity_id
_entity_poly.type
_entity_poly.pdbx_seq_one_letter_code
_entity_poly.pdbx_strand_id
1 'polypeptide(L)'
;MKEENNAAERILNSPEDESLEDASLFEGFDIELHKRDVQRIDRLVDDYEKGILNRLEEEYTNKTTYPDRLADRIAQFGGSWRFITCFGIFLFAWMVWNVLLLTKAFHFDEPPFILLNLCLSFLAAFQAPVIMMSQNRQAARDKHESVIDFAINYKAELEIDDIQSHLHHIESNEKRDMQEVKSEFLKLRELLESIEARLE
;
A
#
# COMPACT_ATOMS: atom_id res chain seq x y z
N MET A 1 19.82 -10.74 -69.35
CA MET A 1 19.54 -10.32 -67.95
C MET A 1 18.92 -8.92 -67.96
N LYS A 2 17.72 -8.77 -68.52
CA LYS A 2 17.01 -7.47 -68.60
C LYS A 2 15.48 -7.62 -68.46
N GLU A 3 15.02 -8.74 -67.91
CA GLU A 3 13.57 -9.04 -67.77
C GLU A 3 13.12 -9.32 -66.33
N GLU A 4 14.01 -9.29 -65.33
CA GLU A 4 13.62 -9.45 -63.91
C GLU A 4 13.48 -8.13 -63.15
N ASN A 5 13.56 -6.97 -63.83
CA ASN A 5 13.47 -5.65 -63.17
C ASN A 5 12.16 -4.90 -63.44
N ASN A 6 11.20 -5.49 -64.16
CA ASN A 6 9.92 -4.84 -64.51
C ASN A 6 8.74 -5.21 -63.60
N ALA A 7 8.97 -6.02 -62.56
CA ALA A 7 7.95 -6.33 -61.55
C ALA A 7 8.02 -5.41 -60.31
N ALA A 8 9.16 -4.75 -60.07
CA ALA A 8 9.38 -3.91 -58.90
C ALA A 8 8.95 -2.43 -59.10
N GLU A 9 8.74 -1.97 -60.34
CA GLU A 9 8.36 -0.58 -60.64
C GLU A 9 6.85 -0.37 -60.90
N ARG A 10 6.02 -1.42 -60.81
CA ARG A 10 4.55 -1.30 -61.00
C ARG A 10 3.72 -1.22 -59.72
N ILE A 11 4.36 -1.25 -58.55
CA ILE A 11 3.69 -1.03 -57.24
C ILE A 11 3.88 0.43 -56.77
N LEU A 12 4.70 1.22 -57.47
CA LEU A 12 4.99 2.61 -57.17
C LEU A 12 4.45 3.54 -58.27
N ASN A 13 3.12 3.75 -58.33
CA ASN A 13 2.45 5.00 -58.77
C ASN A 13 0.96 4.82 -59.11
N SER A 14 0.07 5.09 -58.15
CA SER A 14 -1.19 5.83 -58.37
C SER A 14 -1.87 6.13 -57.01
N PRO A 15 -2.68 7.19 -56.92
CA PRO A 15 -2.40 8.32 -56.05
C PRO A 15 -3.36 8.36 -54.84
N GLU A 16 -2.82 8.20 -53.64
CA GLU A 16 -3.55 8.48 -52.40
C GLU A 16 -2.60 9.17 -51.42
N ASP A 17 -2.29 10.43 -51.74
CA ASP A 17 -1.92 11.43 -50.75
C ASP A 17 -3.05 12.45 -50.73
N GLU A 18 -4.21 12.03 -50.23
CA GLU A 18 -5.36 12.91 -49.93
C GLU A 18 -6.36 12.19 -48.99
N SER A 19 -5.90 11.82 -47.79
CA SER A 19 -6.79 11.64 -46.62
C SER A 19 -6.00 11.76 -45.32
N LEU A 20 -5.38 12.94 -45.13
CA LEU A 20 -5.34 13.53 -43.80
C LEU A 20 -6.79 13.80 -43.39
N GLU A 21 -7.11 13.55 -42.12
CA GLU A 21 -8.43 13.78 -41.50
C GLU A 21 -9.53 12.77 -41.86
N ASP A 22 -9.50 11.55 -41.31
CA ASP A 22 -10.65 11.05 -40.55
C ASP A 22 -10.33 9.73 -39.82
N ALA A 23 -11.14 9.40 -38.83
CA ALA A 23 -11.08 8.20 -37.99
C ALA A 23 -10.16 8.28 -36.74
N SER A 24 -10.07 9.47 -36.16
CA SER A 24 -10.07 9.62 -34.69
C SER A 24 -11.49 9.81 -34.16
N LEU A 25 -12.48 9.10 -34.70
CA LEU A 25 -13.87 9.11 -34.22
C LEU A 25 -14.03 8.10 -33.08
N PHE A 26 -13.47 8.42 -31.91
CA PHE A 26 -13.93 7.85 -30.64
C PHE A 26 -15.05 8.75 -30.13
N GLU A 27 -16.30 8.40 -30.42
CA GLU A 27 -17.48 9.07 -29.91
C GLU A 27 -18.22 8.11 -28.97
N GLY A 28 -18.25 8.43 -27.66
CA GLY A 28 -18.95 7.62 -26.67
C GLY A 28 -18.53 7.77 -25.20
N PHE A 29 -17.72 8.76 -24.82
CA PHE A 29 -17.33 8.99 -23.43
C PHE A 29 -17.56 10.46 -23.04
N ASP A 30 -18.66 10.75 -22.34
CA ASP A 30 -18.83 11.99 -21.56
C ASP A 30 -18.50 11.71 -20.09
N ILE A 31 -17.24 11.30 -19.84
CA ILE A 31 -16.58 11.52 -18.55
C ILE A 31 -15.22 12.11 -18.88
N GLU A 32 -15.09 13.43 -18.79
CA GLU A 32 -13.80 14.14 -18.85
C GLU A 32 -12.97 13.81 -17.60
N LEU A 33 -12.48 12.58 -17.49
CA LEU A 33 -11.29 12.29 -16.71
C LEU A 33 -10.12 12.86 -17.51
N HIS A 34 -9.71 14.06 -17.12
CA HIS A 34 -8.59 14.77 -17.74
C HIS A 34 -7.41 13.79 -17.85
N LYS A 35 -7.02 13.41 -19.07
CA LYS A 35 -5.91 12.44 -19.32
C LYS A 35 -4.62 12.80 -18.56
N ARG A 36 -4.50 14.08 -18.17
CA ARG A 36 -3.41 14.65 -17.37
C ARG A 36 -3.42 14.20 -15.90
N ASP A 37 -4.58 13.85 -15.33
CA ASP A 37 -4.73 13.44 -13.92
C ASP A 37 -4.47 11.94 -13.77
N VAL A 38 -4.96 11.11 -14.70
CA VAL A 38 -4.62 9.67 -14.75
C VAL A 38 -3.11 9.50 -14.94
N GLN A 39 -2.49 10.22 -15.88
CA GLN A 39 -1.03 10.20 -16.06
C GLN A 39 -0.22 10.80 -14.90
N ARG A 40 -0.86 11.61 -14.03
CA ARG A 40 -0.21 12.17 -12.84
C ARG A 40 -0.29 11.17 -11.68
N ILE A 41 -1.42 10.47 -11.54
CA ILE A 41 -1.58 9.37 -10.58
C ILE A 41 -0.65 8.22 -10.94
N ASP A 42 -0.58 7.84 -12.21
CA ASP A 42 0.29 6.76 -12.68
C ASP A 42 1.77 7.08 -12.40
N ARG A 43 2.19 8.32 -12.66
CA ARG A 43 3.53 8.81 -12.28
C ARG A 43 3.76 8.87 -10.77
N LEU A 44 2.74 9.22 -9.98
CA LEU A 44 2.84 9.22 -8.52
C LEU A 44 2.97 7.78 -8.01
N VAL A 45 2.20 6.83 -8.53
CA VAL A 45 2.30 5.41 -8.18
C VAL A 45 3.68 4.87 -8.56
N ASP A 46 4.19 5.19 -9.75
CA ASP A 46 5.51 4.75 -10.23
C ASP A 46 6.68 5.37 -9.43
N ASP A 47 6.62 6.67 -9.12
CA ASP A 47 7.62 7.34 -8.27
C ASP A 47 7.54 6.85 -6.83
N TYR A 48 6.35 6.48 -6.33
CA TYR A 48 6.20 5.87 -5.02
C TYR A 48 6.64 4.40 -5.01
N GLU A 49 6.41 3.62 -6.06
CA GLU A 49 6.88 2.23 -6.18
C GLU A 49 8.41 2.17 -6.21
N LYS A 50 9.05 2.99 -7.06
CA LYS A 50 10.52 3.16 -7.06
C LYS A 50 11.01 3.77 -5.75
N GLY A 51 10.24 4.67 -5.15
CA GLY A 51 10.55 5.28 -3.86
C GLY A 51 10.44 4.33 -2.67
N ILE A 52 9.53 3.36 -2.70
CA ILE A 52 9.35 2.31 -1.67
C ILE A 52 10.50 1.31 -1.77
N LEU A 53 10.84 0.87 -2.98
CA LEU A 53 11.98 -0.03 -3.21
C LEU A 53 13.30 0.62 -2.77
N ASN A 54 13.53 1.88 -3.15
CA ASN A 54 14.72 2.60 -2.71
C ASN A 54 14.71 2.88 -1.20
N ARG A 55 13.57 3.23 -0.58
CA ARG A 55 13.50 3.46 0.87
C ARG A 55 13.65 2.20 1.70
N LEU A 56 13.13 1.05 1.25
CA LEU A 56 13.36 -0.23 1.93
C LEU A 56 14.86 -0.57 1.96
N GLU A 57 15.59 -0.19 0.91
CA GLU A 57 17.04 -0.37 0.82
C GLU A 57 17.81 0.72 1.59
N GLU A 58 17.35 1.98 1.59
CA GLU A 58 17.98 3.12 2.28
C GLU A 58 17.77 3.07 3.81
N GLU A 59 16.62 2.59 4.27
CA GLU A 59 16.24 2.47 5.69
C GLU A 59 16.91 1.24 6.37
N TYR A 60 17.34 0.24 5.58
CA TYR A 60 18.21 -0.85 6.05
C TYR A 60 19.70 -0.49 6.04
N THR A 61 20.14 0.33 5.09
CA THR A 61 21.57 0.65 4.92
C THR A 61 22.02 1.83 5.77
N ASN A 62 21.12 2.74 6.18
CA ASN A 62 21.51 3.96 6.89
C ASN A 62 20.87 4.05 8.29
N LYS A 63 21.75 4.01 9.31
CA LYS A 63 21.52 4.23 10.75
C LYS A 63 21.17 3.01 11.61
N THR A 64 22.10 2.05 11.68
CA THR A 64 22.35 1.42 12.98
C THR A 64 23.45 2.18 13.71
N THR A 65 23.12 3.33 14.29
CA THR A 65 24.01 3.92 15.29
C THR A 65 24.02 2.96 16.48
N TYR A 66 25.21 2.59 16.98
CA TYR A 66 25.38 1.74 18.17
C TYR A 66 24.43 2.07 19.36
N PRO A 67 24.14 3.34 19.72
CA PRO A 67 23.19 3.66 20.78
C PRO A 67 21.74 3.25 20.48
N ASP A 68 21.29 3.33 19.22
CA ASP A 68 19.92 2.99 18.84
C ASP A 68 19.66 1.49 19.04
N ARG A 69 20.63 0.64 18.68
CA ARG A 69 20.56 -0.82 18.91
C ARG A 69 20.61 -1.18 20.39
N LEU A 70 21.33 -0.41 21.19
CA LEU A 70 21.42 -0.63 22.64
C LEU A 70 20.10 -0.25 23.33
N ALA A 71 19.52 0.90 22.97
CA ALA A 71 18.22 1.33 23.47
C ALA A 71 17.12 0.28 23.19
N ASP A 72 17.17 -0.37 22.03
CA ASP A 72 16.16 -1.37 21.62
C ASP A 72 16.24 -2.62 22.44
N ARG A 73 17.46 -3.08 22.67
CA ARG A 73 17.72 -4.23 23.51
C ARG A 73 17.33 -3.95 24.96
N ILE A 74 17.59 -2.74 25.47
CA ILE A 74 17.18 -2.32 26.82
C ILE A 74 15.65 -2.22 26.93
N ALA A 75 14.97 -1.62 25.96
CA ALA A 75 13.51 -1.49 25.96
C ALA A 75 12.81 -2.87 25.89
N GLN A 76 13.30 -3.77 25.03
CA GLN A 76 12.79 -5.13 24.93
C GLN A 76 13.05 -5.95 26.21
N PHE A 77 14.22 -5.77 26.83
CA PHE A 77 14.57 -6.47 28.06
C PHE A 77 13.76 -5.96 29.27
N GLY A 78 13.63 -4.63 29.41
CA GLY A 78 12.88 -3.99 30.48
C GLY A 78 11.37 -4.25 30.43
N GLY A 79 10.81 -4.52 29.23
CA GLY A 79 9.40 -4.86 29.05
C GLY A 79 9.04 -6.33 29.28
N SER A 80 10.01 -7.20 29.57
CA SER A 80 9.76 -8.63 29.72
C SER A 80 9.21 -8.98 31.11
N TRP A 81 8.15 -9.79 31.15
CA TRP A 81 7.60 -10.35 32.39
C TRP A 81 8.65 -11.10 33.23
N ARG A 82 9.60 -11.78 32.58
CA ARG A 82 10.69 -12.50 33.27
C ARG A 82 11.67 -11.55 33.96
N PHE A 83 11.94 -10.39 33.37
CA PHE A 83 12.83 -9.38 33.96
C PHE A 83 12.20 -8.81 35.23
N ILE A 84 10.91 -8.46 35.18
CA ILE A 84 10.16 -7.92 36.32
C ILE A 84 10.21 -8.89 37.52
N THR A 85 9.96 -10.18 37.29
CA THR A 85 10.02 -11.19 38.35
C THR A 85 11.43 -11.37 38.91
N CYS A 86 12.46 -11.47 38.05
CA CYS A 86 13.84 -11.61 38.50
C CYS A 86 14.32 -10.38 39.30
N PHE A 87 13.98 -9.18 38.85
CA PHE A 87 14.32 -7.93 39.52
C PHE A 87 13.61 -7.81 40.88
N GLY A 88 12.34 -8.21 40.96
CA GLY A 88 11.61 -8.28 42.23
C GLY A 88 12.23 -9.26 43.23
N ILE A 89 12.65 -10.44 42.78
CA ILE A 89 13.37 -11.42 43.62
C ILE A 89 14.70 -10.85 44.10
N PHE A 90 15.45 -10.17 43.23
CA PHE A 90 16.71 -9.52 43.59
C PHE A 90 16.51 -8.44 44.67
N LEU A 91 15.51 -7.56 44.51
CA LEU A 91 15.20 -6.55 45.52
C LEU A 91 14.78 -7.17 46.86
N PHE A 92 13.98 -8.24 46.81
CA PHE A 92 13.58 -8.97 48.00
C PHE A 92 14.78 -9.63 48.70
N ALA A 93 15.67 -10.27 47.95
CA ALA A 93 16.91 -10.85 48.48
C ALA A 93 17.83 -9.78 49.07
N TRP A 94 17.95 -8.62 48.43
CA TRP A 94 18.73 -7.48 48.93
C TRP A 94 18.17 -6.95 50.26
N MET A 95 16.85 -6.82 50.36
CA MET A 95 16.17 -6.41 51.58
C MET A 95 16.40 -7.43 52.71
N VAL A 96 16.23 -8.73 52.44
CA VAL A 96 16.49 -9.79 53.43
C VAL A 96 17.95 -9.80 53.87
N TRP A 97 18.89 -9.64 52.94
CA TRP A 97 20.33 -9.58 53.24
C TRP A 97 20.69 -8.41 54.15
N ASN A 98 20.12 -7.22 53.94
CA ASN A 98 20.39 -6.04 54.76
C ASN A 98 19.62 -6.02 56.09
N VAL A 99 18.51 -6.75 56.22
CA VAL A 99 17.72 -6.88 57.47
C VAL A 99 18.28 -7.97 58.39
N LEU A 100 18.92 -9.01 57.84
CA LEU A 100 19.52 -10.07 58.66
C LEU A 100 20.66 -9.51 59.52
N LEU A 101 20.51 -9.68 60.83
CA LEU A 101 21.36 -9.16 61.92
C LEU A 101 22.86 -9.54 61.85
N LEU A 102 23.30 -10.34 60.88
CA LEU A 102 24.69 -10.81 60.73
C LEU A 102 25.66 -9.68 60.32
N THR A 103 25.15 -8.59 59.76
CA THR A 103 25.90 -7.41 59.26
C THR A 103 25.69 -6.15 60.11
N LYS A 104 25.24 -6.28 61.37
CA LYS A 104 25.03 -5.13 62.28
C LYS A 104 26.31 -4.33 62.59
N ALA A 105 27.50 -4.86 62.27
CA ALA A 105 28.77 -4.15 62.39
C ALA A 105 29.11 -3.28 61.16
N PHE A 106 28.50 -3.55 60.00
CA PHE A 106 28.69 -2.81 58.75
C PHE A 106 27.31 -2.35 58.26
N HIS A 107 26.83 -1.23 58.81
CA HIS A 107 25.59 -0.55 58.47
C HIS A 107 25.65 0.00 57.03
N PHE A 108 25.48 -0.86 56.03
CA PHE A 108 25.58 -0.48 54.62
C PHE A 108 24.26 0.15 54.10
N ASP A 109 23.09 -0.37 54.48
CA ASP A 109 21.76 0.20 54.13
C ASP A 109 20.68 -0.20 55.16
N GLU A 110 20.61 0.53 56.27
CA GLU A 110 19.66 0.26 57.37
C GLU A 110 18.23 0.76 57.01
N PRO A 111 17.15 0.10 57.50
CA PRO A 111 15.79 0.57 57.25
C PRO A 111 15.65 2.05 57.65
N PRO A 112 15.21 2.94 56.73
CA PRO A 112 14.28 2.71 55.61
C PRO A 112 14.90 2.54 54.20
N PHE A 113 16.14 2.03 54.06
CA PHE A 113 16.82 1.71 52.79
C PHE A 113 17.03 2.91 51.85
N ILE A 114 17.81 3.90 52.29
CA ILE A 114 18.03 5.15 51.55
C ILE A 114 18.75 4.93 50.22
N LEU A 115 19.70 3.99 50.15
CA LEU A 115 20.48 3.73 48.94
C LEU A 115 19.63 3.01 47.89
N LEU A 116 18.84 2.03 48.32
CA LEU A 116 17.89 1.33 47.45
C LEU A 116 16.88 2.33 46.88
N ASN A 117 16.31 3.19 47.73
CA ASN A 117 15.36 4.21 47.30
C ASN A 117 15.97 5.21 46.29
N LEU A 118 17.21 5.63 46.50
CA LEU A 118 17.93 6.49 45.55
C LEU A 118 18.17 5.79 44.20
N CYS A 119 18.57 4.52 44.23
CA CYS A 119 18.82 3.73 43.01
C CYS A 119 17.53 3.52 42.20
N LEU A 120 16.44 3.14 42.86
CA LEU A 120 15.11 3.00 42.25
C LEU A 120 14.61 4.31 41.64
N SER A 121 14.80 5.43 42.34
CA SER A 121 14.39 6.75 41.85
C SER A 121 15.16 7.14 40.58
N PHE A 122 16.47 6.89 40.54
CA PHE A 122 17.29 7.13 39.36
C PHE A 122 16.91 6.20 38.20
N LEU A 123 16.69 4.91 38.47
CA LEU A 123 16.28 3.93 37.48
C LEU A 123 14.95 4.32 36.83
N ALA A 124 13.96 4.72 37.64
CA ALA A 124 12.67 5.20 37.15
C ALA A 124 12.79 6.48 36.31
N ALA A 125 13.63 7.43 36.73
CA ALA A 125 13.86 8.67 35.99
C ALA A 125 14.50 8.43 34.61
N PHE A 126 15.43 7.47 34.50
CA PHE A 126 16.05 7.09 33.24
C PHE A 126 15.13 6.24 32.34
N GLN A 127 14.21 5.49 32.94
CA GLN A 127 13.30 4.61 32.22
C GLN A 127 12.33 5.38 31.30
N ALA A 128 11.78 6.52 31.75
CA ALA A 128 10.78 7.26 30.97
C ALA A 128 11.31 7.78 29.61
N PRO A 129 12.50 8.41 29.51
CA PRO A 129 13.10 8.80 28.23
C PRO A 129 13.41 7.62 27.31
N VAL A 130 13.92 6.49 27.85
CA VAL A 130 14.23 5.30 27.04
C VAL A 130 12.96 4.70 26.45
N ILE A 131 11.90 4.61 27.25
CA ILE A 131 10.58 4.20 26.77
C ILE A 131 10.08 5.16 25.70
N MET A 132 10.16 6.48 25.94
CA MET A 132 9.72 7.50 24.99
C MET A 132 10.50 7.45 23.68
N MET A 133 11.81 7.20 23.70
CA MET A 133 12.63 7.02 22.49
C MET A 133 12.21 5.76 21.72
N SER A 134 11.98 4.65 22.42
CA SER A 134 11.50 3.42 21.78
C SER A 134 10.11 3.59 21.17
N GLN A 135 9.21 4.29 21.87
CA GLN A 135 7.85 4.60 21.41
C GLN A 135 7.89 5.55 20.21
N ASN A 136 8.67 6.62 20.24
CA ASN A 136 8.77 7.59 19.15
C ASN A 136 9.22 6.92 17.84
N ARG A 137 10.13 5.94 17.92
CA ARG A 137 10.57 5.19 16.75
C ARG A 137 9.55 4.15 16.27
N GLN A 138 8.79 3.51 17.18
CA GLN A 138 7.67 2.65 16.77
C GLN A 138 6.60 3.49 16.06
N ALA A 139 6.19 4.62 16.63
CA ALA A 139 5.22 5.53 16.01
C ALA A 139 5.66 6.06 14.64
N ALA A 140 6.95 6.31 14.44
CA ALA A 140 7.49 6.68 13.13
C ALA A 140 7.33 5.56 12.09
N ARG A 141 7.58 4.30 12.49
CA ARG A 141 7.36 3.12 11.62
C ARG A 141 5.88 2.90 11.32
N ASP A 142 5.04 2.94 12.35
CA ASP A 142 3.59 2.75 12.21
C ASP A 142 2.98 3.83 11.28
N LYS A 143 3.47 5.08 11.39
CA LYS A 143 3.08 6.16 10.47
C LYS A 143 3.48 5.86 9.03
N HIS A 144 4.69 5.33 8.80
CA HIS A 144 5.13 4.99 7.45
C HIS A 144 4.29 3.84 6.87
N GLU A 145 4.04 2.80 7.65
CA GLU A 145 3.20 1.65 7.27
C GLU A 145 1.77 2.09 6.95
N SER A 146 1.14 2.92 7.79
CA SER A 146 -0.21 3.45 7.51
C SER A 146 -0.32 4.27 6.22
N VAL A 147 0.72 5.01 5.83
CA VAL A 147 0.73 5.75 4.56
C VAL A 147 0.78 4.80 3.37
N ILE A 148 1.55 3.71 3.48
CA ILE A 148 1.63 2.67 2.47
C ILE A 148 0.28 1.97 2.34
N ASP A 149 -0.31 1.54 3.45
CA ASP A 149 -1.63 0.88 3.45
C ASP A 149 -2.72 1.76 2.84
N PHE A 150 -2.69 3.07 3.13
CA PHE A 150 -3.60 4.03 2.52
C PHE A 150 -3.43 4.10 1.00
N ALA A 151 -2.19 4.16 0.51
CA ALA A 151 -1.92 4.21 -0.93
C ALA A 151 -2.36 2.93 -1.66
N ILE A 152 -2.11 1.75 -1.06
CA ILE A 152 -2.56 0.46 -1.62
C ILE A 152 -4.08 0.40 -1.69
N ASN A 153 -4.77 0.76 -0.60
CA ASN A 153 -6.23 0.75 -0.56
C ASN A 153 -6.82 1.73 -1.57
N TYR A 154 -6.25 2.91 -1.71
CA TYR A 154 -6.69 3.90 -2.69
C TYR A 154 -6.52 3.39 -4.13
N LYS A 155 -5.41 2.72 -4.44
CA LYS A 155 -5.20 2.08 -5.76
C LYS A 155 -6.22 0.97 -6.01
N ALA A 156 -6.50 0.14 -5.01
CA ALA A 156 -7.50 -0.91 -5.12
C ALA A 156 -8.91 -0.35 -5.36
N GLU A 157 -9.26 0.77 -4.72
CA GLU A 157 -10.53 1.47 -4.94
C GLU A 157 -10.67 1.95 -6.39
N LEU A 158 -9.60 2.55 -6.95
CA LEU A 158 -9.57 2.98 -8.36
C LEU A 158 -9.70 1.80 -9.33
N GLU A 159 -9.02 0.69 -9.07
CA GLU A 159 -9.13 -0.52 -9.90
C GLU A 159 -10.54 -1.12 -9.85
N ILE A 160 -11.20 -1.08 -8.68
CA ILE A 160 -12.59 -1.53 -8.53
C ILE A 160 -13.54 -0.63 -9.34
N ASP A 161 -13.36 0.69 -9.31
CA ASP A 161 -14.17 1.64 -10.07
C ASP A 161 -14.01 1.43 -11.59
N ASP A 162 -12.78 1.20 -12.05
CA ASP A 162 -12.50 0.87 -13.46
C ASP A 162 -13.19 -0.43 -13.90
N ILE A 163 -13.07 -1.49 -13.09
CA ILE A 163 -13.76 -2.77 -13.34
C ILE A 163 -15.28 -2.57 -13.38
N GLN A 164 -15.83 -1.78 -12.46
CA GLN A 164 -17.27 -1.50 -12.41
C GLN A 164 -17.73 -0.73 -13.65
N SER A 165 -16.95 0.25 -14.11
CA SER A 165 -17.21 0.98 -15.35
C SER A 165 -17.22 0.05 -16.56
N HIS A 166 -16.24 -0.83 -16.69
CA HIS A 166 -16.21 -1.82 -17.77
C HIS A 166 -17.40 -2.78 -17.70
N LEU A 167 -17.80 -3.21 -16.51
CA LEU A 167 -18.97 -4.09 -16.32
C LEU A 167 -20.27 -3.40 -16.77
N HIS A 168 -20.46 -2.14 -16.41
CA HIS A 168 -21.63 -1.37 -16.86
C HIS A 168 -21.66 -1.18 -18.37
N HIS A 169 -20.51 -0.96 -19.02
CA HIS A 169 -20.44 -0.90 -20.48
C HIS A 169 -20.85 -2.22 -21.13
N ILE A 170 -20.34 -3.34 -20.62
CA ILE A 170 -20.70 -4.69 -21.12
C ILE A 170 -22.21 -4.93 -20.95
N GLU A 171 -22.77 -4.62 -19.79
CA GLU A 171 -24.21 -4.77 -19.53
C GLU A 171 -25.05 -3.90 -20.48
N SER A 172 -24.57 -2.69 -20.79
CA SER A 172 -25.26 -1.78 -21.72
C SER A 172 -25.24 -2.31 -23.15
N ASN A 173 -24.12 -2.89 -23.60
CA ASN A 173 -23.99 -3.50 -24.92
C ASN A 173 -24.89 -4.74 -25.04
N GLU A 174 -24.90 -5.61 -24.04
CA GLU A 174 -25.78 -6.79 -24.01
C GLU A 174 -27.26 -6.39 -24.12
N LYS A 175 -27.68 -5.32 -23.42
CA LYS A 175 -29.05 -4.79 -23.51
C LYS A 175 -29.37 -4.26 -24.91
N ARG A 176 -28.43 -3.59 -25.58
CA ARG A 176 -28.59 -3.09 -26.95
C ARG A 176 -28.73 -4.24 -27.94
N ASP A 177 -27.86 -5.23 -27.86
CA ASP A 177 -27.89 -6.42 -28.71
C ASP A 177 -29.22 -7.17 -28.56
N MET A 178 -29.70 -7.33 -27.33
CA MET A 178 -31.00 -7.93 -27.05
C MET A 178 -32.17 -7.14 -27.67
N GLN A 179 -32.11 -5.82 -27.65
CA GLN A 179 -33.13 -4.97 -28.29
C GLN A 179 -33.11 -5.10 -29.81
N GLU A 180 -31.92 -5.17 -30.41
CA GLU A 180 -31.77 -5.35 -31.85
C GLU A 180 -32.34 -6.71 -32.29
N VAL A 181 -31.94 -7.80 -31.63
CA VAL A 181 -32.47 -9.15 -31.88
C VAL A 181 -33.99 -9.18 -31.74
N LYS A 182 -34.54 -8.56 -30.69
CA LYS A 182 -36.00 -8.48 -30.49
C LYS A 182 -36.69 -7.71 -31.62
N SER A 183 -36.07 -6.64 -32.12
CA SER A 183 -36.62 -5.84 -33.22
C SER A 183 -36.65 -6.62 -34.54
N GLU A 184 -35.59 -7.38 -34.84
CA GLU A 184 -35.52 -8.25 -36.01
C GLU A 184 -36.59 -9.35 -35.93
N PHE A 185 -36.78 -9.94 -34.76
CA PHE A 185 -37.82 -10.95 -34.54
C PHE A 185 -39.24 -10.40 -34.79
N LEU A 186 -39.49 -9.15 -34.38
CA LEU A 186 -40.76 -8.46 -34.63
C LEU A 186 -40.99 -8.20 -36.12
N LYS A 187 -39.97 -7.70 -36.84
CA LYS A 187 -40.05 -7.52 -38.31
C LYS A 187 -40.34 -8.83 -39.02
N LEU A 188 -39.68 -9.93 -38.60
CA LEU A 188 -39.90 -11.25 -39.17
C LEU A 188 -41.35 -11.72 -38.96
N ARG A 189 -41.90 -11.48 -37.77
CA ARG A 189 -43.30 -11.80 -37.44
C ARG A 189 -44.27 -11.02 -38.32
N GLU A 190 -44.03 -9.73 -38.50
CA GLU A 190 -44.86 -8.86 -39.35
C GLU A 190 -44.80 -9.29 -40.83
N LEU A 191 -43.62 -9.66 -41.34
CA LEU A 191 -43.46 -10.18 -42.69
C LEU A 191 -44.24 -11.48 -42.89
N LEU A 192 -44.16 -12.42 -41.94
CA LEU A 192 -44.92 -13.67 -41.98
C LEU A 192 -46.44 -13.41 -42.00
N GLU A 193 -46.92 -12.52 -41.13
CA GLU A 193 -48.33 -12.14 -41.04
C GLU A 193 -48.81 -11.49 -42.36
N SER A 194 -47.97 -10.67 -43.00
CA SER A 194 -48.28 -10.06 -44.30
C SER A 194 -48.31 -11.05 -45.47
N ILE A 195 -47.54 -12.13 -45.40
CA ILE A 195 -47.54 -13.21 -46.41
C ILE A 195 -48.81 -14.05 -46.25
N GLU A 196 -49.16 -14.39 -45.02
CA GLU A 196 -50.38 -15.15 -44.71
C GLU A 196 -51.63 -14.39 -45.17
N ALA A 197 -51.70 -13.08 -44.88
CA ALA A 197 -52.79 -12.22 -45.36
C ALA A 197 -52.87 -12.03 -46.89
N ARG A 198 -51.82 -12.37 -47.64
CA ARG A 198 -51.80 -12.35 -49.12
C ARG A 198 -52.14 -13.70 -49.75
N LEU A 199 -52.09 -14.78 -48.97
CA LEU A 199 -52.43 -16.14 -49.39
C LEU A 199 -53.92 -16.47 -49.21
N GLU A 200 -54.61 -15.71 -48.35
CA GLU A 200 -56.08 -15.66 -48.23
C GLU A 200 -56.70 -14.71 -49.27
#